data_AF-A0A9J5WSP1-F1
#
_entry.id   AF-A0A9J5WSP1-F1
#
_cell.length_a   1.000
_cell.length_b   1.000
_cell.length_c   1.000
_cell.angle_alpha   90.00
_cell.angle_beta   90.00
_cell.angle_gamma   90.00
#
_symmetry.space_group_name_H-M   'P 1'
#
loop_
_entity.id
_entity.type
_entity.pdbx_description
1 polymer ?
#
loop_
_entity_poly.entity_id
_entity_poly.type
_entity_poly.pdbx_seq_one_letter_code
_entity_poly.pdbx_strand_id
1 'polypeptide(L)' 'MENQKKRQAAYMKRSLLDQGYLDEQFIHLEELQDDANPNFVEEVVKLYYTDSARYVRNIELAL' A
#
# COMPACT_ATOMS: atom_id res chain seq x y z
N MET A 1 -17.46 -11.90 12.52
CA MET A 1 -16.10 -12.14 11.98
C MET A 1 -15.63 -11.02 11.07
N GLU A 2 -16.43 -10.56 10.10
CA GLU A 2 -16.04 -9.47 9.18
C GLU A 2 -15.67 -8.15 9.90
N ASN A 3 -16.48 -7.74 10.88
CA ASN A 3 -16.17 -6.57 11.73
C ASN A 3 -14.88 -6.70 12.53
N GLN A 4 -14.38 -7.92 12.78
CA GLN A 4 -13.09 -8.12 13.44
C GLN A 4 -11.95 -7.93 12.46
N LYS A 5 -12.08 -8.46 11.22
CA LYS A 5 -11.09 -8.27 10.15
C LYS A 5 -10.94 -6.80 9.77
N LYS A 6 -12.05 -6.07 9.61
CA LYS A 6 -12.04 -4.62 9.33
C LYS A 6 -11.33 -3.83 10.42
N ARG A 7 -11.61 -4.14 11.70
CA ARG A 7 -10.90 -3.52 12.83
C ARG A 7 -9.40 -3.83 12.81
N GLN A 8 -9.03 -5.09 12.60
CA GLN A 8 -7.62 -5.50 12.55
C GLN A 8 -6.86 -4.78 11.44
N ALA A 9 -7.46 -4.65 10.24
CA ALA A 9 -6.88 -3.90 9.13
C ALA A 9 -6.69 -2.41 9.49
N ALA A 10 -7.68 -1.78 10.11
CA ALA A 10 -7.58 -0.39 10.55
C ALA A 10 -6.46 -0.18 11.60
N TYR A 11 -6.32 -1.10 12.57
CA TYR A 11 -5.22 -1.06 13.54
C TYR A 11 -3.85 -1.22 12.88
N MET A 12 -3.73 -2.13 11.91
CA MET A 12 -2.49 -2.32 11.17
C MET A 12 -2.11 -1.08 10.37
N LYS A 13 -3.06 -0.49 9.63
CA LYS A 13 -2.84 0.74 8.87
C LYS A 13 -2.38 1.89 9.77
N ARG A 14 -3.03 2.09 10.92
CA ARG A 14 -2.62 3.10 11.91
C ARG A 14 -1.19 2.87 12.37
N SER A 15 -0.84 1.63 12.74
CA SER A 15 0.50 1.28 13.19
C SER A 15 1.58 1.56 12.12
N LEU A 16 1.27 1.34 10.84
CA LEU A 16 2.20 1.63 9.74
C LEU A 16 2.40 3.14 9.50
N LEU A 17 1.34 3.94 9.66
CA LEU A 17 1.42 5.41 9.63
C LEU A 17 2.23 5.95 10.81
N ASP A 18 1.96 5.47 12.03
CA ASP A 18 2.65 5.93 13.24
C ASP A 18 4.16 5.61 13.23
N GLN A 19 4.55 4.52 12.56
CA GLN A 19 5.95 4.13 12.35
C GLN A 19 6.61 4.83 11.16
N GLY A 20 5.86 5.58 10.34
CA GLY A 20 6.36 6.26 9.15
C GLY A 20 6.64 5.35 7.95
N TYR A 21 6.13 4.10 7.95
CA TYR A 21 6.17 3.23 6.77
C TYR A 21 5.17 3.66 5.71
N LEU A 22 4.07 4.27 6.14
CA LEU A 22 3.10 4.94 5.29
C LEU A 22 3.04 6.42 5.70
N ASP A 23 2.67 7.27 4.76
CA ASP A 23 2.48 8.70 4.97
C ASP A 23 1.14 9.17 4.36
N GLU A 24 0.96 10.49 4.28
CA GLU A 24 -0.22 11.13 3.71
C GLU A 24 -0.52 10.71 2.27
N GLN A 25 0.50 10.31 1.49
CA GLN A 25 0.29 9.89 0.11
C GLN A 25 -0.48 8.58 0.00
N PHE A 26 -0.30 7.67 0.97
CA PHE A 26 -1.10 6.45 1.02
C PHE A 26 -2.58 6.76 1.29
N ILE A 27 -2.86 7.78 2.11
CA ILE A 27 -4.23 8.24 2.38
C ILE A 27 -4.85 8.81 1.10
N HIS A 28 -4.12 9.64 0.36
CA HIS A 28 -4.58 10.16 -0.94
C HIS A 28 -4.88 9.03 -1.93
N LEU A 29 -4.12 7.93 -1.94
CA LEU A 29 -4.45 6.76 -2.76
C LEU A 29 -5.77 6.11 -2.37
N GLU A 30 -6.07 6.01 -1.06
CA GLU A 30 -7.35 5.49 -0.58
C GLU A 30 -8.53 6.38 -0.99
N GLU A 31 -8.34 7.71 -1.02
CA GLU A 31 -9.37 8.68 -1.44
C GLU A 31 -9.71 8.61 -2.94
N LEU A 32 -8.79 8.10 -3.76
CA LEU A 32 -9.00 7.86 -5.19
C LEU A 32 -9.74 6.55 -5.47
N GLN A 33 -9.92 5.68 -4.47
CA GLN A 33 -10.66 4.44 -4.62
C GLN A 33 -12.17 4.70 -4.43
N ASP A 34 -12.97 4.29 -5.41
CA ASP A 34 -14.43 4.42 -5.40
C ASP A 34 -15.13 3.14 -5.87
N ASP A 35 -16.46 3.17 -5.95
CA ASP A 35 -17.27 2.02 -6.38
C ASP A 35 -17.04 1.65 -7.86
N ALA A 36 -16.53 2.58 -8.68
CA ALA A 36 -16.19 2.33 -10.08
C ALA A 36 -14.82 1.66 -10.25
N ASN A 37 -13.90 1.88 -9.31
CA ASN A 37 -12.59 1.23 -9.24
C ASN A 37 -12.27 0.70 -7.82
N PRO A 38 -12.93 -0.39 -7.38
CA PRO A 38 -12.86 -0.84 -5.98
C PRO A 38 -11.50 -1.45 -5.59
N ASN A 39 -10.61 -1.74 -6.54
CA ASN A 39 -9.32 -2.38 -6.31
C ASN A 39 -8.13 -1.44 -6.54
N PHE A 40 -8.37 -0.14 -6.75
CA PHE A 40 -7.34 0.83 -7.12
C PHE A 40 -6.10 0.78 -6.22
N VAL A 41 -6.29 0.81 -4.89
CA VAL A 41 -5.17 0.81 -3.94
C VAL A 41 -4.36 -0.48 -4.05
N GLU A 42 -5.04 -1.62 -4.19
CA GLU A 42 -4.38 -2.92 -4.33
C GLU A 42 -3.54 -2.98 -5.61
N GLU A 43 -4.06 -2.47 -6.73
CA GLU A 43 -3.36 -2.45 -8.02
C GLU A 43 -2.12 -1.55 -7.97
N VAL A 44 -2.23 -0.34 -7.40
CA VAL A 44 -1.11 0.59 -7.25
C VAL A 44 -0.01 -0.01 -6.36
N VAL A 45 -0.38 -0.61 -5.23
CA VAL A 45 0.57 -1.24 -4.31
C VAL A 45 1.26 -2.45 -4.96
N LYS A 46 0.54 -3.29 -5.70
CA LYS A 46 1.12 -4.40 -6.47
C LYS A 46 2.12 -3.92 -7.52
N LEU A 47 1.79 -2.85 -8.23
CA LEU A 47 2.69 -2.26 -9.23
C LEU A 47 3.96 -1.72 -8.56
N TYR A 48 3.81 -0.96 -7.46
CA TYR A 48 4.93 -0.43 -6.69
C TYR A 48 5.91 -1.52 -6.25
N TYR A 49 5.43 -2.62 -5.66
CA TYR A 49 6.30 -3.71 -5.23
C TYR A 49 6.98 -4.44 -6.40
N THR A 50 6.24 -4.66 -7.50
CA THR A 50 6.77 -5.31 -8.70
C THR A 50 7.91 -4.49 -9.31
N ASP A 51 7.69 -3.18 -9.46
CA ASP A 51 8.68 -2.27 -10.01
C ASP A 51 9.86 -2.07 -9.07
N SER A 52 9.61 -1.92 -7.76
CA SER A 52 10.68 -1.78 -6.76
C SER A 52 11.61 -2.99 -6.75
N ALA A 53 11.08 -4.22 -6.80
CA ALA A 53 11.90 -5.42 -6.86
C ALA A 53 12.79 -5.46 -8.12
N ARG A 54 12.26 -5.03 -9.27
CA ARG A 54 13.03 -4.89 -10.51
C ARG A 54 14.11 -3.82 -10.38
N TYR A 55 13.81 -2.66 -9.79
CA TYR A 55 14.78 -1.58 -9.60
C TYR A 55 15.90 -1.98 -8.66
N VAL A 56 15.59 -2.62 -7.52
CA VAL A 56 16.60 -3.13 -6.57
C VAL A 56 17.54 -4.10 -7.29
N ARG A 57 17.00 -5.07 -8.04
CA ARG A 57 17.83 -6.01 -8.82
C ARG A 57 18.74 -5.30 -9.82
N ASN A 58 18.24 -4.27 -10.49
CA ASN A 58 19.04 -3.51 -11.46
C ASN A 58 20.17 -2.72 -10.78
N ILE A 59 19.93 -2.17 -9.58
CA ILE A 59 20.96 -1.50 -8.78
C ILE A 59 22.03 -2.51 -8.35
N GLU A 60 21.62 -3.68 -7.86
CA GLU A 60 22.55 -4.75 -7.47
C GLU A 60 23.44 -5.24 -8.62
N LEU A 61 22.92 -5.27 -9.86
CA LEU A 61 23.70 -5.66 -11.03
C LEU A 61 24.64 -4.55 -11.54
N ALA A 62 24.38 -3.29 -11.16
CA ALA A 62 25.18 -2.14 -11.56
C ALA A 62 26.30 -1.80 -10.56
N LEU A 63 26.23 -2.32 -9.34
CA LEU A 63 27.25 -2.23 -8.29
C LEU A 63 28.25 -3.39 -8.38
#